data_AF-A0A2V5WHC4-F1
#
_entry.id   AF-A0A2V5WHC4-F1
#
_cell.length_a   1.000
_cell.length_b   1.000
_cell.length_c   1.000
_cell.angle_alpha   90.00
_cell.angle_beta   90.00
_cell.angle_gamma   90.00
#
_symmetry.space_group_name_H-M   'P 1'
#
loop_
_entity.id
_entity.type
_entity.pdbx_description
1 polymer ?
#
loop_
_entity_poly.entity_id
_entity_poly.type
_entity_poly.pdbx_seq_one_letter_code
_entity_poly.pdbx_strand_id
1 'polypeptide(L)'
;MTNTFDYWFKHKLLDLPYLASRHGEHVDDLIVYVHALMAVLFVGWFAYFLYAIFRFRKSKHPRADYVGVKGHVSNWIEGGVAVVEAILLIGFAVPLWAKVVTKPPSEKESTVIHVLAKQFNWNAHYAGPDGIMGRQDQALAAASGGSDPFGVDRANDPNARDDVVVMD
;
A
#
# COMPACT_ATOMS: atom_id res chain seq x y z
N MET A 1 -3.93 22.10 9.56
CA MET A 1 -3.00 23.04 8.90
C MET A 1 -1.81 22.23 8.45
N THR A 2 -1.67 21.95 7.16
CA THR A 2 -0.49 21.26 6.62
C THR A 2 0.71 22.18 6.79
N ASN A 3 1.79 21.67 7.39
CA ASN A 3 3.02 22.44 7.52
C ASN A 3 3.67 22.59 6.13
N THR A 4 4.43 23.66 5.92
CA THR A 4 5.04 23.97 4.60
C THR A 4 5.97 22.88 4.09
N PHE A 5 6.61 22.14 5.00
CA PHE A 5 7.50 21.03 4.67
C PHE A 5 6.74 19.81 4.12
N ASP A 6 5.62 19.44 4.74
CA ASP A 6 4.79 18.29 4.39
C ASP A 6 4.21 18.44 2.98
N TYR A 7 3.68 19.64 2.67
CA TYR A 7 3.19 19.95 1.34
C TYR A 7 4.28 19.86 0.27
N TRP A 8 5.46 20.45 0.54
CA TRP A 8 6.60 20.38 -0.38
C TRP A 8 7.08 18.94 -0.57
N PHE A 9 7.21 18.18 0.51
CA PHE A 9 7.73 16.82 0.47
C PHE A 9 6.79 15.89 -0.31
N LYS A 10 5.48 15.94 -0.03
CA LYS A 10 4.47 15.13 -0.72
C LYS A 10 4.34 15.48 -2.20
N HIS A 11 4.20 16.76 -2.56
CA HIS A 11 3.80 17.15 -3.92
C HIS A 11 4.92 17.69 -4.81
N LYS A 12 6.09 18.05 -4.26
CA LYS A 12 7.23 18.52 -5.07
C LYS A 12 8.37 17.52 -5.12
N LEU A 13 8.64 16.82 -4.02
CA LEU A 13 9.69 15.81 -4.01
C LEU A 13 9.19 14.43 -4.45
N LEU A 14 8.08 13.97 -3.87
CA LEU A 14 7.52 12.64 -4.16
C LEU A 14 6.51 12.62 -5.30
N ASP A 15 6.02 13.79 -5.73
CA ASP A 15 4.99 13.94 -6.76
C ASP A 15 3.74 13.08 -6.50
N LEU A 16 3.30 13.03 -5.23
CA LEU A 16 2.11 12.28 -4.86
C LEU A 16 0.86 12.90 -5.52
N PRO A 17 -0.08 12.06 -6.01
CA PRO A 17 -1.31 12.52 -6.62
C PRO A 17 -2.14 13.32 -5.62
N TYR A 18 -3.11 14.07 -6.15
CA TYR A 18 -4.05 14.79 -5.29
C TYR A 18 -4.83 13.82 -4.41
N LEU A 19 -4.98 14.19 -3.14
CA LEU A 19 -5.71 13.41 -2.15
C LEU A 19 -7.20 13.29 -2.51
N ALA A 20 -7.62 12.10 -2.95
CA ALA A 20 -8.99 11.86 -3.41
C ALA A 20 -9.86 11.04 -2.43
N SER A 21 -9.31 10.60 -1.29
CA SER A 21 -10.07 9.84 -0.29
C SER A 21 -9.57 10.09 1.13
N ARG A 22 -10.45 9.90 2.13
CA ARG A 22 -10.05 9.96 3.55
C ARG A 22 -8.98 8.94 3.92
N HIS A 23 -9.03 7.75 3.31
CA HIS A 23 -8.02 6.71 3.53
C HIS A 23 -6.66 7.09 2.94
N GLY A 24 -6.66 7.81 1.81
CA GLY A 24 -5.44 8.31 1.19
C GLY A 24 -4.64 9.23 2.12
N GLU A 25 -5.29 9.97 3.01
CA GLU A 25 -4.63 10.92 3.90
C GLU A 25 -3.68 10.19 4.85
N HIS A 26 -4.17 9.09 5.43
CA HIS A 26 -3.36 8.24 6.31
C HIS A 26 -2.23 7.52 5.56
N VAL A 27 -2.45 7.18 4.29
CA VAL A 27 -1.42 6.55 3.44
C VAL A 27 -0.32 7.55 3.12
N ASP A 28 -0.68 8.78 2.73
CA ASP A 28 0.27 9.84 2.42
C ASP A 28 1.12 10.20 3.65
N ASP A 29 0.51 10.28 4.83
CA ASP A 29 1.23 10.51 6.08
C ASP A 29 2.19 9.36 6.41
N LEU A 30 1.75 8.10 6.23
CA LEU A 30 2.60 6.93 6.42
C LEU A 30 3.81 6.96 5.47
N ILE A 31 3.60 7.35 4.21
CA ILE A 31 4.67 7.54 3.22
C ILE A 31 5.70 8.55 3.74
N VAL A 32 5.26 9.70 4.27
CA VAL A 32 6.17 10.70 4.84
C VAL A 32 6.97 10.15 6.03
N TYR A 33 6.31 9.47 6.98
CA TYR A 33 6.99 8.90 8.14
C TYR A 33 8.02 7.84 7.76
N VAL A 34 7.68 6.97 6.80
CA VAL A 34 8.61 5.93 6.31
C VAL A 34 9.82 6.57 5.65
N HIS A 35 9.64 7.61 4.82
CA HIS A 35 10.77 8.31 4.21
C HIS A 35 11.63 9.07 5.22
N ALA A 36 11.01 9.69 6.23
CA ALA A 36 11.75 10.32 7.32
C ALA A 36 12.62 9.30 8.08
N LEU A 37 12.06 8.11 8.39
CA LEU A 37 12.80 7.02 9.01
C LEU A 37 13.96 6.54 8.12
N MET A 38 13.72 6.35 6.82
CA MET A 38 14.76 5.97 5.86
C MET A 38 15.89 7.01 5.81
N ALA A 39 15.56 8.30 5.81
CA ALA A 39 16.55 9.37 5.80
C ALA A 39 17.41 9.38 7.09
N VAL A 40 16.78 9.20 8.26
CA VAL A 40 17.50 9.11 9.55
C VAL A 40 18.43 7.90 9.57
N LEU A 41 17.94 6.73 9.16
CA LEU A 41 18.76 5.52 9.08
C LEU A 41 19.91 5.69 8.09
N PHE A 42 19.64 6.27 6.91
CA PHE A 42 20.65 6.56 5.92
C PHE A 42 21.76 7.45 6.48
N VAL A 43 21.41 8.59 7.10
CA VAL A 43 22.39 9.50 7.69
C VAL A 43 23.17 8.82 8.81
N GLY A 44 22.50 8.09 9.70
CA GLY A 44 23.15 7.39 10.82
C GLY A 44 24.15 6.33 10.36
N TRP A 45 23.72 5.44 9.47
CA TRP A 45 24.58 4.39 8.92
C TRP A 45 25.69 4.95 8.05
N PHE A 46 25.41 5.96 7.24
CA PHE A 46 26.41 6.61 6.40
C PHE A 46 27.47 7.34 7.24
N ALA A 47 27.07 8.04 8.30
CA ALA A 47 28.00 8.66 9.24
C ALA A 47 28.87 7.62 9.96
N TYR A 48 28.27 6.52 10.43
CA TYR A 48 29.03 5.42 11.03
C TYR A 48 30.03 4.80 10.04
N PHE A 49 29.61 4.59 8.80
CA PHE A 49 30.46 4.07 7.74
C PHE A 49 31.66 4.97 7.47
N LEU A 50 31.44 6.29 7.31
CA LEU A 50 32.52 7.26 7.15
C LEU A 50 33.44 7.32 8.36
N TYR A 51 32.86 7.27 9.57
CA TYR A 51 33.63 7.19 10.81
C TYR A 51 34.51 5.94 10.84
N ALA A 52 33.97 4.77 10.47
CA ALA A 52 34.71 3.52 10.47
C ALA A 52 35.89 3.58 9.48
N ILE A 53 35.66 4.08 8.26
CA ILE A 53 36.73 4.32 7.28
C ILE A 53 37.82 5.24 7.85
N PHE A 54 37.42 6.39 8.40
CA PHE A 54 38.39 7.37 8.91
C PHE A 54 39.16 6.87 10.14
N ARG A 55 38.45 6.24 11.09
CA ARG A 55 38.99 5.78 12.37
C ARG A 55 39.88 4.56 12.21
N PHE A 56 39.49 3.61 11.36
CA PHE A 56 40.16 2.32 11.17
C PHE A 56 40.99 2.23 9.87
N ARG A 57 41.27 3.37 9.21
CA ARG A 57 42.16 3.41 8.03
C ARG A 57 43.53 2.78 8.29
N LYS A 58 44.08 2.15 7.26
CA LYS A 58 45.39 1.47 7.26
C LYS A 58 46.55 2.32 7.81
N SER A 59 46.54 3.64 7.59
CA SER A 59 47.61 4.51 8.11
C SER A 59 47.64 4.62 9.64
N LYS A 60 46.49 4.45 10.31
CA LYS A 60 46.40 4.42 11.78
C LYS A 60 46.35 2.99 12.35
N HIS A 61 45.82 2.03 11.59
CA HIS A 61 45.74 0.61 11.98
C HIS A 61 46.33 -0.27 10.86
N PRO A 62 47.68 -0.44 10.81
CA PRO A 62 48.35 -1.10 9.68
C PRO A 62 48.10 -2.61 9.57
N ARG A 63 47.75 -3.25 10.69
CA ARG A 63 47.37 -4.66 10.77
C ARG A 63 45.94 -4.76 11.28
N ALA A 64 45.12 -5.59 10.64
CA ALA A 64 43.76 -5.87 11.07
C ALA A 64 43.78 -6.76 12.32
N ASP A 65 42.79 -6.59 13.19
CA ASP A 65 42.50 -7.55 14.24
C ASP A 65 41.62 -8.67 13.66
N TYR A 66 42.20 -9.88 13.59
CA TYR A 66 41.53 -11.06 13.04
C TYR A 66 40.73 -11.84 14.07
N VAL A 67 40.87 -11.51 15.37
CA VAL A 67 40.17 -12.22 16.44
C VAL A 67 38.86 -11.53 16.80
N GLY A 68 38.78 -10.21 16.62
CA GLY A 68 37.53 -9.46 16.72
C GLY A 68 36.90 -9.46 18.12
N VAL A 69 35.58 -9.24 18.18
CA VAL A 69 34.84 -9.16 19.45
C VAL A 69 34.70 -10.56 20.05
N LYS A 70 35.39 -10.83 21.17
CA LYS A 70 35.35 -12.12 21.86
C LYS A 70 34.20 -12.28 22.88
N GLY A 71 33.48 -11.19 23.17
CA GLY A 71 32.40 -11.17 24.16
C GLY A 71 31.00 -11.24 23.54
N HIS A 72 30.00 -11.53 24.36
CA HIS A 72 28.60 -11.64 23.91
C HIS A 72 27.92 -10.31 23.60
N VAL A 73 28.62 -9.17 23.70
CA VAL A 73 28.05 -7.83 23.44
C VAL A 73 27.39 -7.76 22.07
N SER A 74 27.99 -8.38 21.04
CA SER A 74 27.40 -8.45 19.70
C SER A 74 26.03 -9.15 19.71
N ASN A 75 25.95 -10.31 20.36
CA ASN A 75 24.73 -11.12 20.45
C ASN A 75 23.62 -10.38 21.22
N TRP A 76 23.97 -9.58 22.23
CA TRP A 76 23.01 -8.81 23.01
C TRP A 76 22.45 -7.63 22.22
N ILE A 77 23.30 -6.94 21.44
CA ILE A 77 22.85 -5.86 20.55
C ILE A 77 21.95 -6.44 19.45
N GLU A 78 22.36 -7.54 18.83
CA GLU A 78 21.56 -8.23 17.80
C GLU A 78 20.20 -8.68 18.35
N GLY A 79 20.18 -9.33 19.50
CA GLY A 79 18.94 -9.73 20.17
C GLY A 79 18.06 -8.53 20.52
N GLY A 80 18.65 -7.41 20.95
CA GLY A 80 17.94 -6.17 21.21
C GLY A 80 17.26 -5.61 19.95
N VAL A 81 17.98 -5.58 18.82
CA VAL A 81 17.42 -5.16 17.53
C VAL A 81 16.27 -6.08 17.11
N ALA A 82 16.44 -7.40 17.22
CA ALA A 82 15.42 -8.37 16.87
C ALA A 82 14.14 -8.19 17.72
N VAL A 83 14.27 -7.89 19.01
CA VAL A 83 13.13 -7.63 19.89
C VAL A 83 12.42 -6.33 19.49
N VAL A 84 13.16 -5.26 19.20
CA VAL A 84 12.57 -3.99 18.74
C VAL A 84 11.82 -4.20 17.44
N GLU A 85 12.40 -4.94 16.50
CA GLU A 85 11.78 -5.26 15.22
C GLU A 85 10.52 -6.11 15.40
N ALA A 86 10.56 -7.13 16.27
CA ALA A 86 9.39 -7.93 16.60
C ALA A 86 8.25 -7.08 17.18
N ILE A 87 8.56 -6.13 18.07
CA ILE A 87 7.57 -5.18 18.60
C ILE A 87 7.00 -4.30 17.49
N LEU A 88 7.84 -3.76 16.60
CA LEU A 88 7.38 -2.92 15.49
C LEU A 88 6.49 -3.71 14.52
N LEU A 89 6.86 -4.93 14.15
CA LEU A 89 6.11 -5.73 13.19
C LEU A 89 4.83 -6.32 13.80
N ILE A 90 4.95 -7.04 14.91
CA ILE A 90 3.84 -7.77 15.53
C ILE A 90 2.94 -6.82 16.32
N GLY A 91 3.53 -5.85 17.05
CA GLY A 91 2.80 -4.92 17.90
C GLY A 91 2.13 -3.77 17.14
N PHE A 92 2.71 -3.33 16.02
CA PHE A 92 2.21 -2.16 15.28
C PHE A 92 1.85 -2.45 13.83
N ALA A 93 2.78 -2.96 13.02
CA ALA A 93 2.56 -3.07 11.58
C ALA A 93 1.41 -4.03 11.21
N VAL A 94 1.41 -5.24 11.78
CA VAL A 94 0.36 -6.25 11.50
C VAL A 94 -1.02 -5.78 11.97
N PRO A 95 -1.22 -5.28 13.21
CA PRO A 95 -2.51 -4.76 13.64
C PRO A 95 -2.99 -3.55 12.82
N LEU A 96 -2.09 -2.65 12.42
CA LEU A 96 -2.44 -1.49 11.62
C LEU A 96 -2.90 -1.92 10.21
N TRP A 97 -2.18 -2.84 9.59
CA TRP A 97 -2.58 -3.43 8.30
C TRP A 97 -3.96 -4.09 8.40
N ALA A 98 -4.19 -4.91 9.43
CA ALA A 98 -5.46 -5.58 9.64
C ALA A 98 -6.63 -4.60 9.73
N LYS A 99 -6.47 -3.45 10.41
CA LYS A 99 -7.52 -2.43 10.52
C LYS A 99 -7.95 -1.86 9.16
N VAL A 100 -7.04 -1.78 8.20
CA VAL A 100 -7.33 -1.23 6.86
C VAL A 100 -8.01 -2.26 5.97
N VAL A 101 -7.60 -3.53 6.02
CA VAL A 101 -8.03 -4.54 5.03
C VAL A 101 -9.20 -5.42 5.47
N THR A 102 -9.47 -5.54 6.78
CA THR A 102 -10.40 -6.58 7.27
C THR A 102 -11.85 -6.13 7.43
N LYS A 103 -12.13 -4.81 7.37
CA LYS A 103 -13.46 -4.25 7.68
C LYS A 103 -13.92 -3.26 6.62
N PRO A 104 -14.20 -3.71 5.39
CA PRO A 104 -14.86 -2.84 4.42
C PRO A 104 -16.24 -2.40 4.94
N PRO A 105 -16.74 -1.23 4.51
CA PRO A 105 -18.10 -0.80 4.82
C PRO A 105 -19.13 -1.80 4.26
N SER A 106 -20.32 -1.83 4.83
CA SER A 106 -21.38 -2.70 4.32
C SER A 106 -21.82 -2.27 2.91
N GLU A 107 -22.37 -3.20 2.13
CA GLU A 107 -22.94 -2.89 0.79
C GLU A 107 -24.06 -1.84 0.88
N LYS A 108 -24.76 -1.75 2.01
CA LYS A 108 -25.81 -0.72 2.23
C LYS A 108 -25.26 0.68 2.42
N GLU A 109 -23.99 0.80 2.78
CA GLU A 109 -23.30 2.06 3.03
C GLU A 109 -22.30 2.39 1.90
N SER A 110 -22.28 1.60 0.83
CA SER A 110 -21.32 1.72 -0.26
C SER A 110 -21.95 1.51 -1.63
N THR A 111 -21.36 2.11 -2.65
CA THR A 111 -21.72 1.81 -4.04
C THR A 111 -20.96 0.57 -4.47
N VAL A 112 -21.68 -0.52 -4.75
CA VAL A 112 -21.10 -1.77 -5.23
C VAL A 112 -20.82 -1.64 -6.74
N ILE A 113 -19.57 -1.87 -7.13
CA ILE A 113 -19.13 -1.85 -8.54
C ILE A 113 -18.42 -3.17 -8.83
N HIS A 114 -18.90 -3.90 -9.82
CA HIS A 114 -18.23 -5.07 -10.38
C HIS A 114 -17.27 -4.63 -11.47
N VAL A 115 -15.99 -4.99 -11.34
CA VAL A 115 -14.95 -4.63 -12.30
C VAL A 115 -14.43 -5.91 -12.96
N LEU A 116 -14.49 -5.97 -14.29
CA LEU A 116 -14.01 -7.09 -15.09
C LEU A 116 -12.81 -6.66 -15.94
N ALA A 117 -11.66 -7.28 -15.64
CA ALA A 117 -10.42 -7.08 -16.38
C ALA A 117 -10.36 -8.00 -17.61
N LYS A 118 -10.04 -7.45 -18.78
CA LYS A 118 -9.64 -8.19 -19.99
C LYS A 118 -8.30 -7.64 -20.50
N GLN A 119 -7.55 -8.39 -21.31
CA GLN A 119 -6.32 -7.86 -21.91
C GLN A 119 -6.68 -7.05 -23.17
N PHE A 120 -6.41 -5.74 -23.29
CA PHE A 120 -5.92 -4.76 -22.30
C PHE A 120 -6.99 -3.69 -22.06
N ASN A 121 -7.99 -3.99 -21.24
CA ASN A 121 -9.19 -3.18 -21.09
C ASN A 121 -9.94 -3.54 -19.79
N TRP A 122 -10.67 -2.57 -19.25
CA TRP A 122 -11.47 -2.70 -18.04
C TRP A 122 -12.93 -2.40 -18.34
N ASN A 123 -13.81 -3.27 -17.86
CA ASN A 123 -15.26 -3.04 -17.93
C ASN A 123 -15.79 -2.92 -16.51
N ALA A 124 -16.82 -2.11 -16.29
CA ALA A 124 -17.45 -1.92 -15.00
C ALA A 124 -18.96 -2.13 -15.09
N HIS A 125 -19.57 -2.65 -14.03
CA HIS A 125 -21.00 -2.82 -13.87
C HIS A 125 -21.44 -2.37 -12.48
N TYR A 126 -22.45 -1.51 -12.40
CA TYR A 126 -23.02 -1.04 -11.13
C TYR A 126 -24.52 -0.74 -11.27
N ALA A 127 -25.22 -0.78 -10.14
CA ALA A 127 -26.66 -0.58 -10.07
C ALA A 127 -27.09 0.83 -10.50
N GLY A 128 -28.30 0.93 -11.05
CA GLY A 128 -28.93 2.20 -11.40
C GLY A 128 -29.46 2.98 -10.18
N PRO A 129 -30.35 3.97 -10.41
CA PRO A 129 -30.98 4.72 -9.33
C PRO A 129 -31.75 3.88 -8.30
N ASP A 130 -32.16 2.66 -8.64
CA ASP A 130 -32.83 1.76 -7.70
C ASP A 130 -31.88 1.16 -6.64
N GLY A 131 -30.56 1.21 -6.88
CA GLY A 131 -29.52 0.67 -6.01
C GLY A 131 -29.49 -0.86 -5.91
N ILE A 132 -30.19 -1.58 -6.79
CA ILE A 132 -30.29 -3.04 -6.80
C ILE A 132 -29.63 -3.56 -8.08
N MET A 133 -28.56 -4.34 -7.93
CA MET A 133 -27.92 -4.95 -9.10
C MET A 133 -28.77 -6.08 -9.66
N GLY A 134 -28.97 -6.08 -10.97
CA GLY A 134 -29.67 -7.12 -11.70
C GLY A 134 -28.91 -8.45 -11.76
N ARG A 135 -29.65 -9.52 -12.07
CA ARG A 135 -29.10 -10.87 -12.25
C ARG A 135 -28.10 -10.92 -13.41
N GLN A 136 -26.99 -11.61 -13.16
CA GLN A 136 -25.97 -11.90 -14.16
C GLN A 136 -26.00 -13.38 -14.56
N ASP A 137 -25.82 -13.69 -15.84
CA ASP A 137 -25.74 -15.05 -16.36
C ASP A 137 -24.56 -15.19 -17.33
N GLN A 138 -23.70 -16.19 -17.09
CA GLN A 138 -22.55 -16.50 -17.93
C GLN A 138 -22.95 -16.92 -19.35
N ALA A 139 -24.11 -17.56 -19.52
CA ALA A 139 -24.62 -17.93 -20.84
C ALA A 139 -25.01 -16.68 -21.65
N LEU A 140 -25.60 -15.68 -21.00
CA LEU A 140 -25.90 -14.39 -21.62
C LEU A 140 -24.61 -13.63 -21.98
N ALA A 141 -23.61 -13.66 -21.09
CA ALA A 141 -22.30 -13.07 -21.36
C ALA A 141 -21.64 -13.71 -22.59
N ALA A 142 -21.65 -15.05 -22.69
CA ALA A 142 -21.12 -15.79 -23.83
C ALA A 142 -21.91 -15.51 -25.12
N ALA A 143 -23.25 -15.45 -25.04
CA ALA A 143 -24.12 -15.17 -26.18
C ALA A 143 -23.99 -13.73 -26.70
N SER A 144 -23.57 -12.78 -25.85
CA SER A 144 -23.44 -11.37 -26.21
C SER A 144 -22.33 -11.09 -27.24
N GLY A 145 -21.43 -12.05 -27.50
CA GLY A 145 -20.28 -11.85 -28.38
C GLY A 145 -19.32 -10.75 -27.89
N GLY A 146 -19.31 -10.46 -26.58
CA GLY A 146 -18.46 -9.43 -25.97
C GLY A 146 -19.11 -8.05 -25.83
N SER A 147 -20.35 -7.87 -26.29
CA SER A 147 -21.13 -6.63 -26.13
C SER A 147 -21.77 -6.46 -24.76
N ASP A 148 -21.81 -7.53 -23.95
CA ASP A 148 -22.14 -7.52 -22.52
C ASP A 148 -21.29 -8.59 -21.79
N PRO A 149 -20.06 -8.27 -21.36
CA PRO A 149 -19.19 -9.23 -20.67
C PRO A 149 -19.72 -9.60 -19.26
N PHE A 150 -20.69 -8.84 -18.74
CA PHE A 150 -21.31 -9.07 -17.45
C PHE A 150 -22.58 -9.94 -17.54
N GLY A 151 -23.11 -10.15 -18.74
CA GLY A 151 -24.26 -11.01 -19.00
C GLY A 151 -25.50 -10.58 -18.21
N VAL A 152 -25.78 -9.27 -18.19
CA VAL A 152 -26.87 -8.69 -17.39
C VAL A 152 -28.23 -9.04 -18.00
N ASP A 153 -29.10 -9.69 -17.22
CA ASP A 153 -30.39 -10.19 -17.69
C ASP A 153 -31.49 -9.12 -17.75
N ARG A 154 -31.29 -8.14 -18.63
CA ARG A 154 -32.23 -7.02 -18.82
C ARG A 154 -33.62 -7.44 -19.32
N ALA A 155 -33.70 -8.62 -19.94
CA ALA A 155 -34.94 -9.12 -20.54
C ALA A 155 -35.89 -9.67 -19.48
N ASN A 156 -35.36 -10.40 -18.49
CA ASN A 156 -36.17 -11.13 -17.51
C ASN A 156 -36.09 -10.55 -16.10
N ASP A 157 -35.11 -9.69 -15.80
CA ASP A 157 -34.96 -9.05 -14.50
C ASP A 157 -35.33 -7.55 -14.57
N PRO A 158 -36.40 -7.10 -13.88
CA PRO A 158 -36.76 -5.69 -13.80
C PRO A 158 -35.68 -4.80 -13.18
N ASN A 159 -34.89 -5.32 -12.22
CA ASN A 159 -33.82 -4.56 -11.54
C ASN A 159 -32.58 -4.39 -12.45
N ALA A 160 -32.45 -5.21 -13.49
CA ALA A 160 -31.36 -5.11 -14.45
C ALA A 160 -31.55 -3.97 -15.47
N ARG A 161 -32.71 -3.29 -15.47
CA ARG A 161 -33.09 -2.37 -16.56
C ARG A 161 -32.36 -1.03 -16.48
N ASP A 162 -32.06 -0.57 -15.27
CA ASP A 162 -31.32 0.66 -15.00
C ASP A 162 -29.85 0.42 -14.64
N ASP A 163 -29.40 -0.83 -14.59
CA ASP A 163 -27.99 -1.21 -14.45
C ASP A 163 -27.11 -0.58 -15.54
N VAL A 164 -25.99 0.01 -15.10
CA VAL A 164 -25.03 0.68 -15.98
C VAL A 164 -23.83 -0.22 -16.21
N VAL A 165 -23.52 -0.45 -17.49
CA VAL A 165 -22.31 -1.15 -17.92
C VAL A 165 -21.42 -0.18 -18.71
N VAL A 166 -20.17 -0.04 -18.27
CA VAL A 166 -19.15 0.79 -18.90
C VAL A 166 -18.08 -0.13 -19.50
N MET A 167 -17.68 0.14 -20.73
CA MET A 167 -16.66 -0.62 -21.46
C MET A 167 -15.68 0.35 -22.12
N ASP A 168 -14.39 0.06 -22.03
CA ASP A 168 -13.35 0.63 -22.90
C ASP A 168 -13.27 -0.10 -24.25
#